data_AF-A0A447QRH6-F1
#
_entry.id   AF-A0A447QRH6-F1
#
_cell.length_a   1.000
_cell.length_b   1.000
_cell.length_c   1.000
_cell.angle_alpha   90.00
_cell.angle_beta   90.00
_cell.angle_gamma   90.00
#
_symmetry.space_group_name_H-M   'P 1'
#
loop_
_entity.id
_entity.type
_entity.pdbx_description
1 polymer ?
#
loop_
_entity_poly.entity_id
_entity_poly.type
_entity_poly.pdbx_seq_one_letter_code
_entity_poly.pdbx_strand_id
1 'polypeptide(L)' 'MKVRFKTLEGYPLLIKLSPSGGALPLGANVYDEGNAVVGLVGQGNQIYAGR' A
#
# COMPACT_ATOMS: atom_id res chain seq x y z
N MET A 1 -32.03 4.52 -5.06
CA MET A 1 -30.72 5.19 -5.12
C MET A 1 -29.68 4.16 -5.57
N LYS A 2 -28.74 4.49 -6.46
CA LYS A 2 -27.75 3.53 -7.00
C LYS A 2 -26.35 3.98 -6.61
N VAL A 3 -25.64 3.16 -5.83
CA VAL A 3 -24.26 3.42 -5.39
C VAL A 3 -23.30 2.79 -6.40
N ARG A 4 -22.25 3.51 -6.79
CA ARG A 4 -21.20 3.01 -7.69
C ARG A 4 -19.91 2.87 -6.90
N PHE A 5 -19.29 1.70 -6.99
CA PHE A 5 -17.97 1.43 -6.43
C PHE A 5 -16.98 1.26 -7.57
N LYS A 6 -15.80 1.87 -7.43
CA LYS A 6 -14.65 1.53 -8.27
C LYS A 6 -13.86 0.45 -7.55
N THR A 7 -13.77 -0.71 -8.16
CA THR A 7 -12.91 -1.80 -7.72
C THR A 7 -11.56 -1.69 -8.41
N LEU A 8 -10.51 -2.10 -7.71
CA LEU A 8 -9.20 -2.33 -8.31
C LEU A 8 -9.19 -3.76 -8.85
N GLU A 9 -8.62 -3.96 -10.04
CA GLU A 9 -8.50 -5.27 -10.69
C GLU A 9 -7.02 -5.67 -10.71
N GLY A 10 -6.68 -6.82 -10.12
CA GLY A 10 -5.30 -7.27 -10.04
C GLY A 10 -5.04 -8.16 -8.83
N TYR A 11 -3.76 -8.37 -8.52
CA TYR A 11 -3.31 -9.16 -7.37
C TYR A 11 -2.85 -8.23 -6.25
N PRO A 12 -3.56 -8.18 -5.11
CA PRO A 12 -3.07 -7.45 -3.95
C PRO A 12 -1.83 -8.15 -3.38
N LEU A 13 -0.82 -7.36 -3.05
CA LEU A 13 0.42 -7.83 -2.45
C LEU A 13 0.50 -7.36 -1.01
N LEU A 14 0.95 -8.27 -0.15
CA LEU A 14 1.37 -7.97 1.22
C LEU A 14 2.89 -8.16 1.32
N ILE A 15 3.60 -7.07 1.53
CA ILE A 15 5.07 -7.06 1.55
C ILE A 15 5.53 -6.76 2.98
N LYS A 16 6.39 -7.60 3.55
CA LYS A 16 7.00 -7.35 4.87
C LYS A 16 8.42 -6.83 4.70
N LEU A 17 8.71 -5.70 5.33
CA LEU A 17 10.00 -5.05 5.29
C LEU A 17 10.73 -5.17 6.64
N SER A 18 12.05 -5.30 6.57
CA SER A 18 12.97 -5.27 7.71
C SER A 18 13.94 -4.08 7.57
N PRO A 19 13.44 -2.83 7.69
CA PRO A 19 14.27 -1.64 7.60
C PRO A 19 15.33 -1.59 8.71
N SER A 20 16.54 -1.14 8.37
CA SER A 20 17.65 -0.96 9.31
C SER A 20 17.43 0.17 10.32
N GLY A 21 16.57 1.14 9.98
CA GLY A 21 16.37 2.39 10.73
C GLY A 21 15.13 2.44 11.64
N GLY A 22 14.49 1.30 11.92
CA GLY A 22 13.29 1.25 12.76
C GLY A 22 11.97 1.22 11.98
N ALA A 23 10.85 1.51 12.65
CA ALA A 23 9.53 1.31 12.07
C ALA A 23 9.21 2.32 10.97
N LEU A 24 8.59 1.85 9.88
CA LEU A 24 8.01 2.71 8.87
C LEU A 24 6.78 3.43 9.45
N PRO A 25 6.51 4.69 9.07
CA PRO A 25 5.35 5.41 9.56
C PRO A 25 4.05 4.73 9.09
N LEU A 26 3.20 4.35 10.04
CA LEU A 26 1.89 3.79 9.75
C LEU A 26 1.05 4.78 8.92
N GLY A 27 0.45 4.29 7.83
CA GLY A 27 -0.39 5.08 6.94
C GLY A 27 0.38 5.90 5.89
N ALA A 28 1.71 5.82 5.83
CA ALA A 28 2.48 6.47 4.78
C ALA A 28 2.15 5.90 3.39
N ASN A 29 2.12 6.78 2.39
CA ASN A 29 1.91 6.39 0.98
C ASN A 29 3.08 5.56 0.47
N VAL A 30 2.76 4.54 -0.34
CA VAL A 30 3.73 3.76 -1.11
C VAL A 30 3.58 4.15 -2.58
N TYR A 31 4.71 4.46 -3.21
CA TYR A 31 4.75 4.93 -4.59
C TYR A 31 5.39 3.89 -5.51
N ASP A 32 4.92 3.82 -6.76
CA ASP A 32 5.63 3.13 -7.83
C ASP A 32 6.71 4.02 -8.47
N GLU A 33 7.44 3.48 -9.44
CA GLU A 33 8.49 4.21 -10.18
C GLU A 33 7.95 5.42 -10.96
N GLY A 34 6.65 5.44 -11.28
CA GLY A 34 5.94 6.55 -11.91
C GLY A 34 5.43 7.59 -10.91
N ASN A 35 5.78 7.48 -9.63
CA ASN A 35 5.35 8.35 -8.55
C ASN A 35 3.82 8.33 -8.31
N ALA A 36 3.13 7.25 -8.69
CA ALA A 36 1.73 7.03 -8.38
C ALA A 36 1.59 6.32 -7.02
N VAL A 37 0.58 6.71 -6.21
CA VAL A 37 0.27 6.01 -4.96
C VAL A 37 -0.35 4.65 -5.31
N VAL A 38 0.31 3.57 -4.88
CA VAL A 38 -0.12 2.19 -5.15
C VAL A 38 -0.42 1.40 -3.86
N GLY A 39 -0.31 2.05 -2.71
CA GLY A 39 -0.48 1.36 -1.45
C GLY A 39 -0.21 2.22 -0.22
N LEU A 40 -0.17 1.55 0.93
CA LEU A 40 0.04 2.15 2.23
C LEU A 40 0.88 1.26 3.15
N VAL A 41 1.64 1.89 4.03
CA VAL A 41 2.35 1.21 5.12
C VAL A 41 1.35 0.83 6.22
N GLY A 42 1.25 -0.47 6.50
CA GLY A 42 0.54 -1.06 7.63
C GLY A 42 1.43 -1.30 8.84
N GLN A 43 0.84 -1.90 9.88
CA GLN A 43 1.53 -2.18 11.13
C GLN A 43 2.62 -3.24 10.96
N GLY A 44 3.70 -3.13 11.75
CA GLY A 44 4.79 -4.11 11.75
C GLY A 44 5.61 -4.11 10.46
N ASN A 45 5.79 -2.94 9.84
CA ASN A 45 6.53 -2.74 8.59
C ASN A 45 5.97 -3.57 7.43
N GLN A 46 4.65 -3.65 7.33
CA GLN A 46 3.96 -4.29 6.22
C GLN A 46 3.50 -3.24 5.22
N ILE A 47 3.45 -3.59 3.94
CA ILE A 47 2.88 -2.76 2.88
C ILE A 47 1.74 -3.52 2.25
N TYR A 48 0.58 -2.87 2.16
CA TYR A 48 -0.52 -3.29 1.30
C TYR A 48 -0.39 -2.52 0.00
N ALA A 49 -0.14 -3.22 -1.10
CA ALA A 49 -0.04 -2.62 -2.42
C ALA A 49 -0.93 -3.36 -3.42
N GLY A 50 -1.57 -2.61 -4.31
CA GLY A 50 -2.45 -3.11 -5.34
C GLY A 50 -2.85 -1.97 -6.24
N ARG A 51 -2.85 -2.21 -7.55
CA ARG A 51 -3.26 -1.22 -8.54
C ARG A 51 -4.64 -1.55 -9.08
#